data_AF-A0A8T5E9Q0-F1
#
_entry.id   AF-A0A8T5E9Q0-F1
#
_cell.length_a   1.000
_cell.length_b   1.000
_cell.length_c   1.000
_cell.angle_alpha   90.00
_cell.angle_beta   90.00
_cell.angle_gamma   90.00
#
_symmetry.space_group_name_H-M   'P 1'
#
loop_
_entity.id
_entity.type
_entity.pdbx_description
1 polymer ?
#
loop_
_entity_poly.entity_id
_entity_poly.type
_entity_poly.pdbx_seq_one_letter_code
_entity_poly.pdbx_strand_id
1 'polypeptide(L)'
;MEVDGLLLTVLGTVAGILILTGWVEQIYKGYKTKSMQDISKFLTIFIAAGSILWLVYGSIVSDVFIIGTNIAGLILMIIVSTMKRRYQKILKT
;
A
#
# COMPACT_ATOMS: atom_id res chain seq x y z
N MET A 1 -30.80 5.46 9.74
CA MET A 1 -29.82 5.88 10.76
C MET A 1 -28.77 6.66 10.01
N GLU A 2 -28.69 7.97 10.22
CA GLU A 2 -27.61 8.78 9.64
C GLU A 2 -26.30 8.34 10.31
N VAL A 3 -25.33 7.93 9.52
CA VAL A 3 -24.00 7.57 10.05
C VAL A 3 -23.26 8.87 10.32
N ASP A 4 -22.78 9.04 11.55
CA ASP A 4 -22.02 10.23 11.95
C ASP A 4 -20.76 10.41 11.08
N GLY A 5 -20.62 11.59 10.46
CA GLY A 5 -19.48 11.92 9.61
C GLY A 5 -18.15 11.94 10.36
N LEU A 6 -18.16 12.26 11.66
CA LEU A 6 -16.96 12.17 12.50
C LEU A 6 -16.51 10.72 12.66
N LEU A 7 -17.47 9.82 12.96
CA LEU A 7 -17.19 8.39 13.07
C LEU A 7 -16.59 7.82 11.78
N LEU A 8 -17.14 8.17 10.61
CA LEU A 8 -16.61 7.73 9.32
C LEU A 8 -15.18 8.23 9.07
N THR A 9 -14.92 9.50 9.41
CA THR A 9 -13.58 10.11 9.26
C THR A 9 -12.55 9.39 10.14
N VAL A 10 -12.89 9.12 11.40
CA VAL A 10 -12.02 8.39 12.33
C VAL A 10 -11.76 6.98 11.83
N LEU A 11 -12.80 6.24 11.43
CA LEU A 11 -12.67 4.87 10.93
C LEU A 11 -11.80 4.80 9.68
N GLY A 12 -12.07 5.64 8.68
CA GLY A 12 -11.29 5.69 7.45
C GLY A 12 -9.82 6.05 7.69
N THR A 13 -9.57 7.02 8.57
CA THR A 13 -8.21 7.45 8.93
C THR A 13 -7.45 6.34 9.65
N VAL A 14 -8.05 5.71 10.66
CA VAL A 14 -7.41 4.63 11.42
C VAL A 14 -7.16 3.42 10.53
N ALA A 15 -8.12 3.04 9.68
CA ALA A 15 -7.96 1.96 8.72
C ALA A 15 -6.79 2.24 7.76
N GLY A 16 -6.72 3.46 7.21
CA GLY A 16 -5.61 3.89 6.36
C GLY A 16 -4.26 3.81 7.06
N ILE A 17 -4.15 4.33 8.28
CA ILE A 17 -2.91 4.29 9.07
C ILE A 17 -2.45 2.85 9.30
N LEU A 18 -3.34 1.95 9.73
CA LEU A 18 -2.99 0.56 10.02
C LEU A 18 -2.48 -0.17 8.77
N ILE A 19 -3.13 0.02 7.62
CA ILE A 19 -2.72 -0.63 6.38
C ILE A 19 -1.39 -0.04 5.87
N LEU A 20 -1.25 1.28 5.87
CA LEU A 20 -0.05 1.95 5.35
C LEU A 20 1.17 1.68 6.24
N THR A 21 1.02 1.63 7.56
CA THR A 21 2.13 1.31 8.48
C THR A 21 2.66 -0.10 8.28
N GLY A 22 1.81 -1.08 7.90
CA GLY A 22 2.28 -2.41 7.51
C GLY A 22 3.25 -2.39 6.34
N TRP A 23 2.99 -1.58 5.32
CA TRP A 23 3.93 -1.42 4.18
C TRP A 23 5.20 -0.67 4.57
N VAL A 24 5.10 0.33 5.46
CA VAL A 24 6.27 1.03 5.99
C VAL A 24 7.18 0.08 6.78
N GLU A 25 6.61 -0.81 7.62
CA GLU A 25 7.38 -1.85 8.32
C GLU A 25 8.09 -2.76 7.33
N GLN A 26 7.39 -3.20 6.29
CA GLN A 26 7.97 -4.08 5.27
C GLN A 26 9.15 -3.42 4.54
N ILE A 27 9.05 -2.13 4.24
CA ILE A 27 10.13 -1.31 3.67
C ILE A 27 11.30 -1.24 4.66
N TYR A 28 11.03 -0.90 5.91
CA TYR A 28 12.06 -0.79 6.96
C TYR A 28 12.81 -2.10 7.16
N LYS A 29 12.09 -3.22 7.34
CA LYS A 29 12.66 -4.55 7.51
C LYS A 29 13.52 -4.94 6.31
N GLY A 30 13.01 -4.75 5.10
CA GLY A 30 13.76 -5.04 3.88
C GLY A 30 15.00 -4.16 3.72
N TYR A 31 14.96 -2.90 4.14
CA TYR A 31 16.13 -2.04 4.15
C TYR A 31 17.18 -2.50 5.18
N LYS A 32 16.75 -2.95 6.35
CA LYS A 32 17.63 -3.44 7.42
C LYS A 32 18.29 -4.77 7.05
N THR A 33 17.54 -5.71 6.49
CA THR A 33 18.03 -7.06 6.14
C THR A 33 18.67 -7.13 4.75
N LYS A 34 18.51 -6.09 3.92
CA LYS A 34 18.90 -6.07 2.50
C LYS A 34 18.31 -7.24 1.70
N SER A 35 17.17 -7.77 2.14
CA SER A 35 16.48 -8.91 1.51
C SER A 35 14.98 -8.65 1.44
N MET A 36 14.40 -9.05 0.31
CA MET A 36 12.94 -9.02 0.05
C MET A 36 12.50 -10.35 -0.58
N GLN A 37 13.17 -11.46 -0.22
CA GLN A 37 12.89 -12.77 -0.81
C GLN A 37 11.47 -13.26 -0.46
N ASP A 38 11.06 -13.05 0.80
CA ASP A 38 9.80 -13.55 1.36
C ASP A 38 8.55 -12.84 0.81
N ILE A 39 8.71 -11.65 0.22
CA ILE A 39 7.57 -10.91 -0.35
C ILE A 39 7.17 -11.54 -1.68
N SER A 40 5.97 -12.10 -1.79
CA SER A 40 5.48 -12.62 -3.07
C SER A 40 5.41 -11.51 -4.15
N LYS A 41 5.98 -11.78 -5.34
CA LYS A 41 5.85 -10.87 -6.49
C LYS A 41 4.39 -10.74 -6.92
N PHE A 42 3.62 -11.83 -6.87
CA PHE A 42 2.21 -11.82 -7.22
C PHE A 42 1.39 -10.98 -6.24
N LEU A 43 1.70 -11.06 -4.93
CA LEU A 43 1.06 -10.20 -3.93
C LEU A 43 1.22 -8.73 -4.30
N THR A 44 2.46 -8.29 -4.61
CA THR A 44 2.70 -6.89 -4.97
C THR A 44 1.96 -6.45 -6.23
N ILE A 45 1.80 -7.35 -7.22
CA ILE A 45 1.08 -7.07 -8.46
C ILE A 45 -0.43 -6.96 -8.21
N PHE A 46 -1.02 -7.92 -7.49
CA PHE A 46 -2.46 -7.94 -7.24
C PHE A 46 -2.89 -6.76 -6.35
N ILE A 47 -2.11 -6.40 -5.34
CA ILE A 47 -2.40 -5.22 -4.53
C ILE A 47 -2.30 -3.95 -5.37
N ALA A 48 -1.28 -3.80 -6.22
CA ALA A 48 -1.17 -2.63 -7.10
C ALA A 48 -2.35 -2.53 -8.09
N ALA A 49 -2.74 -3.64 -8.72
CA ALA A 49 -3.88 -3.69 -9.63
C ALA A 49 -5.19 -3.36 -8.89
N GLY A 50 -5.41 -3.96 -7.71
CA GLY A 50 -6.55 -3.67 -6.86
C GLY A 50 -6.60 -2.19 -6.45
N SER A 51 -5.47 -1.60 -6.04
CA SER A 51 -5.41 -0.18 -5.70
C SER A 51 -5.73 0.73 -6.88
N ILE A 52 -5.28 0.40 -8.11
CA ILE A 52 -5.67 1.16 -9.31
C ILE A 52 -7.18 1.09 -9.53
N LEU A 53 -7.79 -0.09 -9.38
CA LEU A 53 -9.25 -0.23 -9.49
C LEU A 53 -9.97 0.57 -8.40
N TRP A 54 -9.46 0.58 -7.16
CA TRP A 54 -9.99 1.41 -6.08
C TRP A 54 -9.86 2.90 -6.36
N LEU A 55 -8.80 3.36 -7.03
CA LEU A 55 -8.69 4.76 -7.45
C LEU A 55 -9.72 5.13 -8.49
N VAL A 56 -9.97 4.25 -9.47
CA VAL A 56 -11.04 4.45 -10.46
C VAL A 56 -12.39 4.51 -9.75
N TYR A 57 -12.68 3.53 -8.89
CA TYR A 57 -13.91 3.48 -8.11
C TYR A 57 -14.09 4.72 -7.22
N GLY A 58 -13.08 5.05 -6.41
CA GLY A 58 -13.09 6.19 -5.49
C GLY A 58 -13.31 7.51 -6.22
N SER A 59 -12.74 7.66 -7.41
CA SER A 59 -12.98 8.82 -8.27
C SER A 59 -14.44 8.88 -8.76
N ILE A 60 -15.02 7.75 -9.15
CA ILE A 60 -16.43 7.67 -9.57
C ILE A 60 -17.37 8.05 -8.42
N VAL A 61 -17.10 7.59 -7.20
CA VAL A 61 -17.93 7.90 -6.02
C VAL A 61 -17.51 9.17 -5.28
N SER A 62 -16.50 9.90 -5.78
CA SER A 62 -15.94 11.11 -5.16
C SER A 62 -15.50 10.93 -3.70
N ASP A 63 -14.97 9.75 -3.35
CA ASP A 63 -14.50 9.44 -2.00
C ASP A 63 -13.00 9.73 -1.84
N VAL A 64 -12.70 10.84 -1.17
CA VAL A 64 -11.33 11.32 -0.94
C VAL A 64 -10.51 10.36 -0.08
N PHE A 65 -11.12 9.61 0.85
CA PHE A 65 -10.39 8.66 1.70
C PHE A 65 -9.95 7.44 0.89
N ILE A 66 -10.83 6.89 0.05
CA ILE A 66 -10.48 5.78 -0.85
C ILE A 66 -9.37 6.22 -1.80
N ILE A 67 -9.49 7.41 -2.40
CA ILE A 67 -8.49 7.94 -3.32
C ILE A 67 -7.14 8.14 -2.59
N GLY A 68 -7.13 8.87 -1.48
CA GLY A 68 -5.91 9.22 -0.76
C GLY A 68 -5.15 7.99 -0.25
N THR A 69 -5.86 7.04 0.37
CA THR A 69 -5.24 5.82 0.92
C THR A 69 -4.66 4.92 -0.16
N ASN A 70 -5.32 4.79 -1.32
CA ASN A 70 -4.81 3.97 -2.42
C ASN A 70 -3.65 4.64 -3.17
N ILE A 71 -3.63 5.97 -3.28
CA ILE A 71 -2.46 6.71 -3.81
C ILE A 71 -1.25 6.45 -2.91
N ALA A 72 -1.41 6.65 -1.59
CA ALA A 72 -0.34 6.41 -0.62
C ALA A 72 0.14 4.94 -0.66
N GLY A 73 -0.79 3.99 -0.73
CA GLY A 73 -0.50 2.56 -0.84
C GLY A 73 0.29 2.22 -2.10
N LEU A 74 -0.07 2.78 -3.26
CA LEU A 74 0.66 2.58 -4.52
C LEU A 74 2.09 3.11 -4.45
N ILE A 75 2.31 4.29 -3.86
CA ILE A 75 3.66 4.85 -3.67
C ILE A 75 4.52 3.89 -2.83
N LEU A 76 4.00 3.40 -1.70
CA LEU A 76 4.72 2.43 -0.86
C LEU A 76 4.97 1.11 -1.60
N MET A 77 4.00 0.64 -2.38
CA MET A 77 4.14 -0.58 -3.18
C MET A 77 5.21 -0.46 -4.28
N ILE A 78 5.34 0.71 -4.90
CA ILE A 78 6.42 1.00 -5.86
C ILE A 78 7.78 0.92 -5.17
N ILE A 79 7.90 1.47 -3.95
CA ILE A 79 9.13 1.38 -3.15
C ILE A 79 9.47 -0.08 -2.84
N VAL A 80 8.52 -0.86 -2.32
CA VAL A 80 8.70 -2.30 -2.02
C VAL A 80 9.14 -3.07 -3.27
N SER A 81 8.46 -2.84 -4.39
CA SER A 81 8.76 -3.49 -5.67
C SER A 81 10.16 -3.16 -6.18
N THR A 82 10.58 -1.90 -6.04
CA THR A 82 11.90 -1.43 -6.45
C THR A 82 13.01 -2.02 -5.58
N MET A 83 12.80 -2.02 -4.26
CA MET A 83 13.73 -2.66 -3.31
C MET A 83 13.88 -4.15 -3.61
N LYS A 84 12.77 -4.86 -3.87
CA LYS A 84 12.81 -6.27 -4.24
C LYS A 84 13.66 -6.53 -5.48
N ARG A 85 13.45 -5.76 -6.55
CA ARG A 85 14.23 -5.89 -7.78
C ARG A 85 15.72 -5.61 -7.54
N ARG A 86 16.05 -4.60 -6.74
CA ARG A 86 17.45 -4.25 -6.40
C ARG A 86 18.14 -5.39 -5.66
N TYR A 87 17.53 -5.91 -4.60
CA TYR A 87 18.18 -6.94 -3.77
C TYR A 87 18.21 -8.32 -4.44
N GLN A 88 17.24 -8.62 -5.31
CA GLN A 88 17.32 -9.83 -6.15
C GLN A 88 18.48 -9.80 -7.15
N LYS A 89 18.86 -8.62 -7.68
CA LYS A 89 20.02 -8.50 -8.57
C LYS A 89 21.33 -8.73 -7.82
N ILE A 90 21.47 -8.14 -6.62
CA ILE A 90 22.68 -8.29 -5.78
C ILE A 90 22.94 -9.76 -5.45
N LEU A 91 21.91 -10.53 -5.10
CA LEU A 91 22.05 -11.96 -4.77
C LEU A 91 22.42 -12.86 -5.95
N LYS A 92 22.21 -12.39 -7.19
CA LYS A 92 22.52 -13.13 -8.42
C LYS A 92 23.90 -12.77 -8.99
N THR A 93 24.61 -11.83 -8.37
CA THR A 93 25.96 -11.42 -8.74
C THR A 93 26.93 -12.02 -7.72
#